data_AF-A0A924WWF7-F1
#
_entry.id   AF-A0A924WWF7-F1
#
_cell.length_a   1.000
_cell.length_b   1.000
_cell.length_c   1.000
_cell.angle_alpha   90.00
_cell.angle_beta   90.00
_cell.angle_gamma   90.00
#
_symmetry.space_group_name_H-M   'P 1'
#
loop_
_entity.id
_entity.type
_entity.pdbx_description
1 polymer ?
#
loop_
_entity_poly.entity_id
_entity_poly.type
_entity_poly.pdbx_seq_one_letter_code
_entity_poly.pdbx_strand_id
1 'polypeptide(L)'
;MMKSMRTTVDLPEGVLRKVKQLALDTDRKFNDVIVDALLRDLNRHQTDGPKPKLSQLPIAQNGGGLLPGVPMESNAEMQDFMDKIALESGGIEKLR
;
A
#
# COMPACT_ATOMS: atom_id res chain seq x y z
N MET A 1 -17.97 -9.91 14.66
CA MET A 1 -19.02 -10.29 13.68
C MET A 1 -19.17 -9.11 12.73
N MET A 2 -18.76 -9.23 11.47
CA MET A 2 -18.85 -8.11 10.53
C MET A 2 -20.31 -7.82 10.22
N LYS A 3 -20.74 -6.57 10.40
CA LYS A 3 -22.11 -6.14 10.14
C LYS A 3 -22.32 -6.10 8.62
N SER A 4 -23.16 -6.99 8.09
CA SER A 4 -23.60 -6.91 6.68
C SER A 4 -24.89 -6.09 6.59
N MET A 5 -25.03 -5.33 5.50
CA MET A 5 -26.25 -4.61 5.15
C MET A 5 -26.83 -5.27 3.90
N ARG A 6 -28.14 -5.52 3.90
CA ARG A 6 -28.84 -5.99 2.71
C ARG A 6 -29.33 -4.79 1.92
N THR A 7 -28.83 -4.66 0.70
CA THR A 7 -29.18 -3.59 -0.22
C THR A 7 -29.69 -4.20 -1.52
N THR A 8 -30.72 -3.58 -2.10
CA THR A 8 -31.24 -3.92 -3.43
C THR A 8 -30.72 -2.90 -4.43
N VAL A 9 -30.21 -3.38 -5.56
CA VAL A 9 -29.70 -2.53 -6.65
C VAL A 9 -30.25 -3.03 -7.98
N ASP A 10 -30.56 -2.10 -8.88
CA ASP A 10 -30.97 -2.45 -10.24
C ASP A 10 -29.74 -2.74 -11.09
N LEU A 11 -29.69 -3.92 -11.69
CA LEU A 11 -28.62 -4.36 -12.58
C LEU A 11 -29.19 -4.68 -13.96
N PRO A 12 -28.58 -4.21 -15.06
CA PRO A 12 -28.97 -4.64 -16.39
C PRO A 12 -28.91 -6.17 -16.51
N GLU A 13 -29.89 -6.77 -17.20
CA GLU A 13 -30.02 -8.23 -17.28
C GLU A 13 -28.74 -8.91 -17.80
N GLY A 14 -28.10 -8.32 -18.81
CA GLY A 14 -26.85 -8.82 -19.38
C GLY A 14 -25.70 -8.82 -18.36
N VAL A 15 -25.65 -7.85 -17.45
CA VAL A 15 -24.66 -7.80 -16.37
C VAL A 15 -24.95 -8.89 -15.36
N LEU A 16 -26.21 -9.01 -14.92
CA LEU A 16 -26.62 -10.05 -13.98
C LEU A 16 -26.27 -11.46 -14.49
N ARG A 17 -26.50 -11.72 -15.78
CA ARG A 17 -26.17 -12.99 -16.43
C ARG A 17 -24.67 -13.28 -16.39
N LYS A 18 -23.84 -12.29 -16.74
CA LYS A 18 -22.37 -12.42 -16.70
C LYS A 18 -21.84 -12.69 -15.30
N VAL A 19 -22.36 -12.00 -14.29
CA VAL A 19 -21.93 -12.19 -12.89
C VAL A 19 -22.32 -13.59 -12.40
N LYS A 20 -23.52 -14.07 -12.74
CA LYS A 20 -23.95 -15.44 -12.42
C LYS A 20 -23.06 -16.49 -13.08
N GLN A 21 -22.73 -16.30 -14.34
CA GLN A 21 -21.84 -17.21 -15.07
C GLN A 21 -20.45 -17.23 -14.43
N LEU A 22 -19.87 -16.06 -14.13
CA LEU A 22 -18.58 -15.96 -13.45
C LEU A 22 -18.59 -16.65 -12.08
N ALA A 23 -19.68 -16.54 -11.32
CA ALA A 23 -19.82 -17.21 -10.03
C ALA A 23 -19.81 -18.74 -10.17
N LEU A 24 -20.46 -19.28 -11.22
CA LEU A 24 -20.44 -20.72 -11.53
C LEU A 24 -19.04 -21.17 -11.98
N ASP A 25 -18.42 -20.42 -12.89
CA ASP A 25 -17.10 -20.75 -13.45
C ASP A 25 -15.99 -20.73 -12.38
N THR A 26 -16.18 -19.94 -11.31
CA THR A 26 -15.19 -19.79 -10.23
C THR A 26 -15.55 -20.53 -8.94
N ASP A 27 -16.66 -21.28 -8.92
CA ASP A 27 -17.21 -21.94 -7.73
C ASP A 27 -17.33 -21.00 -6.52
N ARG A 28 -17.77 -19.76 -6.79
CA ARG A 28 -17.93 -18.70 -5.78
C ARG A 28 -19.39 -18.33 -5.60
N LYS A 29 -19.73 -17.80 -4.43
CA LYS A 29 -21.06 -17.22 -4.20
C LYS A 29 -21.19 -15.93 -5.01
N PHE A 30 -22.38 -15.74 -5.60
CA PHE A 30 -22.74 -14.52 -6.33
C PHE A 30 -22.43 -13.23 -5.55
N ASN A 31 -22.77 -13.20 -4.26
CA ASN A 31 -22.50 -12.06 -3.40
C ASN A 31 -21.00 -11.76 -3.27
N ASP A 32 -20.17 -12.78 -3.15
CA ASP A 32 -18.73 -12.60 -2.98
C ASP A 32 -18.11 -12.02 -4.26
N VAL A 33 -18.59 -12.43 -5.43
CA VAL A 33 -18.15 -11.88 -6.73
C VAL A 33 -18.51 -10.40 -6.86
N ILE A 34 -19.73 -10.01 -6.46
CA ILE A 34 -20.16 -8.61 -6.47
C ILE A 34 -19.33 -7.77 -5.50
N VAL A 35 -19.17 -8.25 -4.26
CA VAL A 35 -18.41 -7.52 -3.23
C VAL A 35 -16.96 -7.32 -3.68
N ASP A 36 -16.32 -8.35 -4.24
CA ASP A 36 -14.96 -8.23 -4.78
C ASP A 36 -14.85 -7.16 -5.88
N ALA A 37 -15.80 -7.16 -6.82
CA ALA A 37 -15.80 -6.20 -7.92
C ALA A 37 -15.94 -4.76 -7.40
N LEU A 38 -16.85 -4.54 -6.44
CA LEU A 38 -17.05 -3.24 -5.79
C LEU A 38 -15.83 -2.81 -5.00
N LEU A 39 -15.23 -3.71 -4.20
CA LEU A 39 -14.02 -3.39 -3.43
C LEU A 39 -12.84 -3.03 -4.33
N ARG A 40 -12.64 -3.75 -5.44
CA ARG A 40 -11.59 -3.43 -6.42
C ARG A 40 -11.78 -2.03 -7.01
N ASP A 41 -13.01 -1.68 -7.36
CA ASP A 41 -13.34 -0.38 -7.92
C ASP A 41 -13.14 0.76 -6.92
N LEU A 42 -13.66 0.60 -5.70
CA LEU A 42 -13.51 1.56 -4.61
C LEU A 42 -12.04 1.76 -4.22
N ASN A 43 -11.25 0.69 -4.14
CA ASN A 43 -9.83 0.77 -3.81
C ASN A 43 -9.04 1.46 -4.92
N ARG A 44 -9.36 1.20 -6.20
CA ARG A 44 -8.73 1.90 -7.34
C ARG A 44 -8.94 3.41 -7.23
N HIS A 45 -10.16 3.83 -6.91
CA HIS A 45 -10.49 5.25 -6.75
C HIS A 45 -9.92 5.88 -5.49
N GLN A 46 -9.67 5.13 -4.43
CA GLN A 46 -8.95 5.63 -3.25
C GLN A 46 -7.47 5.90 -3.53
N THR A 47 -6.85 5.13 -4.43
CA THR A 47 -5.45 5.35 -4.83
C THR A 47 -5.25 6.52 -5.80
N ASP A 48 -6.32 7.05 -6.38
CA ASP A 48 -6.31 8.24 -7.24
C ASP A 48 -6.29 9.57 -6.45
N GLY A 49 -6.15 9.51 -5.11
CA GLY A 49 -5.73 10.67 -4.31
C GLY A 49 -4.40 11.25 -4.84
N PRO A 50 -4.03 12.49 -4.47
CA PRO A 50 -2.79 13.11 -4.96
C PRO A 50 -1.65 12.12 -4.77
N LYS A 51 -1.05 11.68 -5.89
CA LYS A 51 0.02 10.68 -5.91
C LYS A 51 0.95 11.01 -4.75
N PRO A 52 1.23 10.07 -3.82
CA PRO A 52 2.19 10.34 -2.76
C PRO A 52 3.43 10.86 -3.46
N LYS A 53 3.87 12.08 -3.08
CA LYS A 53 5.14 12.62 -3.59
C LYS A 53 6.14 11.49 -3.41
N LEU A 54 6.72 11.01 -4.50
CA LEU A 54 7.87 10.10 -4.44
C LEU A 54 8.86 10.79 -3.52
N SER A 55 8.95 10.32 -2.27
CA SER A 55 10.01 10.75 -1.38
C SER A 55 11.27 10.34 -2.12
N GLN A 56 12.07 11.33 -2.51
CA GLN A 56 13.38 11.04 -3.07
C GLN A 56 14.11 10.27 -1.98
N LEU A 57 14.27 8.96 -2.20
CA LEU A 57 15.17 8.17 -1.38
C LEU A 57 16.53 8.85 -1.49
N PRO A 58 17.19 9.20 -0.38
CA PRO A 58 18.50 9.82 -0.42
C PRO A 58 19.45 8.83 -1.11
N ILE A 59 19.72 9.10 -2.38
CA ILE A 59 20.71 8.38 -3.17
C ILE A 59 22.07 8.94 -2.78
N ALA A 60 23.00 8.06 -2.41
CA ALA A 60 24.39 8.44 -2.25
C ALA A 60 24.86 9.11 -3.55
N GLN A 61 25.35 10.35 -3.46
CA GLN A 61 25.58 11.24 -4.60
C GLN A 61 26.52 10.64 -5.67
N ASN A 62 27.28 9.59 -5.32
CA ASN A 62 28.27 8.97 -6.20
C ASN A 62 27.94 7.54 -6.64
N GLY A 63 26.70 7.06 -6.45
CA GLY A 63 26.26 5.75 -6.97
C GLY A 63 26.92 4.56 -6.27
N GLY A 64 26.16 3.86 -5.43
CA GLY A 64 26.56 2.55 -4.91
C GLY A 64 27.74 2.56 -3.92
N GLY A 65 27.84 3.60 -3.10
CA GLY A 65 28.84 3.69 -2.04
C GLY A 65 28.25 4.26 -0.76
N LEU A 66 28.92 3.95 0.35
CA LEU A 66 28.61 4.50 1.67
C LEU A 66 28.75 6.02 1.67
N LEU A 67 27.96 6.68 2.50
CA LEU A 67 28.14 8.12 2.71
C LEU A 67 29.59 8.37 3.16
N PRO A 68 30.33 9.31 2.54
CA PRO A 68 31.68 9.65 2.99
C PRO A 68 31.66 10.05 4.48
N GLY A 69 32.47 9.38 5.30
CA GLY A 69 32.56 9.65 6.74
C GLY A 69 31.75 8.72 7.66
N VAL A 70 31.11 7.67 7.15
CA VAL A 70 30.51 6.62 7.97
C VAL A 70 31.60 5.63 8.42
N PRO A 71 31.89 5.49 9.73
CA PRO A 71 32.84 4.50 10.22
C PRO A 71 32.28 3.09 10.00
N MET A 72 33.04 2.23 9.32
CA MET A 72 32.63 0.86 8.96
C MET A 72 33.45 -0.20 9.68
N GLU A 73 34.63 0.16 10.17
CA GLU A 73 35.51 -0.71 10.95
C GLU A 73 34.98 -0.99 12.37
N SER A 74 33.95 -0.26 12.83
CA SER A 74 33.41 -0.38 14.18
C SER A 74 31.89 -0.18 14.20
N ASN A 75 31.16 -1.22 14.60
CA ASN A 75 29.72 -1.15 14.82
C ASN A 75 29.33 -0.12 15.89
N ALA A 76 30.19 0.10 16.89
CA ALA A 76 29.91 1.05 17.97
C ALA A 76 29.93 2.49 17.46
N GLU A 77 30.95 2.85 16.67
CA GLU A 77 31.07 4.19 16.10
C GLU A 77 29.98 4.47 15.05
N MET A 78 29.54 3.43 14.32
CA MET A 78 28.41 3.53 13.40
C MET A 78 27.11 3.83 14.14
N GLN A 79 26.86 3.17 15.26
CA GLN A 79 25.66 3.38 16.07
C GLN A 79 25.61 4.82 16.60
N ASP A 80 26.72 5.31 17.15
CA ASP A 80 26.83 6.70 17.65
C ASP A 80 26.60 7.73 16.52
N PHE A 81 27.10 7.44 15.31
CA PHE A 81 26.88 8.28 14.13
C PHE A 81 25.41 8.30 13.69
N MET A 82 24.72 7.16 13.71
CA MET A 82 23.29 7.07 13.38
C MET A 82 22.42 7.81 14.41
N ASP A 83 22.74 7.68 15.69
CA ASP A 83 22.02 8.34 16.78
C ASP A 83 22.17 9.87 16.68
N LYS A 84 23.37 10.34 16.30
CA LYS A 84 23.63 11.77 16.06
C LYS A 84 22.85 12.31 14.86
N ILE A 85 22.81 11.58 13.74
CA ILE A 85 22.01 11.97 12.56
C ILE A 85 20.51 12.00 12.90
N ALA A 86 20.02 11.03 13.67
CA ALA A 86 18.62 10.98 14.09
C ALA A 86 18.22 12.19 14.94
N LEU A 87 19.16 12.69 15.77
CA LEU A 87 18.97 13.88 16.60
C LEU A 87 18.98 15.18 15.79
N GLU A 88 19.86 15.30 14.80
CA GLU A 88 19.99 16.48 13.93
C GLU A 88 18.87 16.56 12.87
N SER A 89 18.30 15.42 12.47
CA SER A 89 17.28 15.34 11.41
C SER A 89 15.84 15.52 11.91
N GLY A 90 15.64 15.80 13.20
CA GLY A 90 14.30 16.03 13.75
C GLY A 90 13.38 14.83 13.56
N GLY A 91 13.72 13.70 14.17
CA GLY A 91 12.79 12.62 14.49
C GLY A 91 12.18 11.88 13.30
N ILE A 92 12.72 10.69 13.02
CA ILE A 92 12.04 9.64 12.23
C ILE A 92 10.91 9.00 13.05
N GLU A 93 10.14 9.78 13.78
CA GLU A 93 9.03 9.30 14.60
C GLU A 93 7.73 9.50 13.83
N LYS A 94 7.52 8.71 12.77
CA LYS A 94 6.18 8.40 12.19
C LYS A 94 6.27 7.23 11.20
N LEU A 95 6.73 6.06 11.65
CA LEU A 95 6.39 4.78 11.01
C LEU A 95 6.23 3.69 12.08
N ARG A 96 5.19 3.81 12.90
CA ARG A 96 4.54 2.67 13.55
C ARG A 96 3.06 2.95 13.75
#